data_AF-A0AAP0WV96-F1
#
_entry.id   AF-A0AAP0WV96-F1
#
_cell.length_a   1.000
_cell.length_b   1.000
_cell.length_c   1.000
_cell.angle_alpha   90.00
_cell.angle_beta   90.00
_cell.angle_gamma   90.00
#
_symmetry.space_group_name_H-M   'P 1'
#
loop_
_entity.id
_entity.type
_entity.pdbx_description
1 polymer ?
#
loop_
_entity_poly.entity_id
_entity_poly.type
_entity_poly.pdbx_seq_one_letter_code
_entity_poly.pdbx_strand_id
1 'polypeptide(L)'
;MPLGVESLKKTVVVSLWNDLATSIGQELLDNADKSPIVAIKSLKVGDFQGVSLSTLTRSTVLVNTDMPESKKLRSWYDSEGKEASMASVGSGMSPSSKGGMQSMYSDRVRLSYITSNPSLGEDKPAFFSIRAYISFIKPDQTMWYRACKTCNKKVTDAIGSGYWCEGCQKNDEECSLRYIMVVKVSDASGEAWVSVFNEQAEQIIGCSADELDKLESQEGDQNLYQLKLKEATWVPYLFRVSVVQNEYMNEKRQRITAKSVAPVDFAAESRLLLEDISKMKVSQ
;
A
#
# COMPACT_ATOMS: atom_id res chain seq x y z
N MET A 1 21.97 -6.41 20.33
CA MET A 1 23.01 -6.37 19.27
C MET A 1 22.30 -6.32 17.93
N PRO A 2 22.57 -5.36 17.04
CA PRO A 2 21.97 -5.39 15.70
C PRO A 2 22.62 -6.52 14.91
N LEU A 3 21.82 -7.49 14.48
CA LEU A 3 22.24 -8.52 13.53
C LEU A 3 22.56 -7.84 12.20
N GLY A 4 23.83 -7.87 11.80
CA GLY A 4 24.27 -7.38 10.50
C GLY A 4 23.65 -8.22 9.37
N VAL A 5 23.35 -7.56 8.25
CA VAL A 5 22.74 -8.15 7.04
C VAL A 5 23.61 -9.27 6.44
N GLU A 6 24.91 -9.33 6.80
CA GLU A 6 25.85 -10.42 6.52
C GLU A 6 25.29 -11.82 6.86
N SER A 7 24.55 -11.93 7.97
CA SER A 7 23.98 -13.21 8.42
C SER A 7 22.72 -13.64 7.65
N LEU A 8 22.12 -12.72 6.88
CA LEU A 8 20.79 -12.90 6.31
C LEU A 8 20.80 -13.08 4.78
N LYS A 9 21.94 -12.86 4.10
CA LYS A 9 22.07 -12.91 2.62
C LYS A 9 20.94 -12.15 1.91
N LYS A 10 20.71 -10.92 2.34
CA LYS A 10 19.63 -10.05 1.83
C LYS A 10 20.16 -8.76 1.22
N THR A 11 19.47 -8.24 0.21
CA THR A 11 19.75 -6.95 -0.43
C THR A 11 18.66 -5.92 -0.13
N VAL A 12 19.02 -4.65 -0.04
CA VAL A 12 18.06 -3.54 0.15
C VAL A 12 18.45 -2.39 -0.77
N VAL A 13 17.44 -1.76 -1.38
CA VAL A 13 17.67 -0.59 -2.24
C VAL A 13 17.81 0.65 -1.38
N VAL A 14 18.85 1.44 -1.62
CA VAL A 14 19.08 2.72 -0.95
C VAL A 14 19.06 3.86 -1.98
N SER A 15 18.18 4.84 -1.78
CA SER A 15 18.10 6.05 -2.61
C SER A 15 18.92 7.19 -2.00
N LEU A 16 19.87 7.70 -2.78
CA LEU A 16 20.63 8.93 -2.48
C LEU A 16 19.90 10.13 -3.09
N TRP A 17 19.86 11.26 -2.38
CA TRP A 17 19.20 12.50 -2.82
C TRP A 17 20.14 13.70 -2.74
N ASN A 18 19.83 14.73 -3.53
CA ASN A 18 20.55 16.02 -3.56
C ASN A 18 22.06 15.82 -3.76
N ASP A 19 22.90 16.57 -3.04
CA ASP A 19 24.35 16.52 -3.15
C ASP A 19 24.93 15.13 -2.89
N LEU A 20 24.31 14.30 -2.06
CA LEU A 20 24.76 12.92 -1.83
C LEU A 20 24.61 12.05 -3.09
N ALA A 21 23.59 12.32 -3.92
CA ALA A 21 23.38 11.59 -5.16
C ALA A 21 24.43 11.96 -6.23
N THR A 22 24.83 13.23 -6.29
CA THR A 22 25.76 13.73 -7.32
C THR A 22 27.22 13.63 -6.90
N SER A 23 27.55 13.73 -5.61
CA SER A 23 28.91 13.57 -5.10
C SER A 23 29.24 12.10 -4.81
N ILE A 24 28.79 11.59 -3.67
CA ILE A 24 29.05 10.23 -3.22
C ILE A 24 28.46 9.20 -4.18
N GLY A 25 27.29 9.47 -4.77
CA GLY A 25 26.71 8.60 -5.78
C GLY A 25 27.62 8.42 -7.00
N GLN A 26 28.30 9.48 -7.45
CA GLN A 26 29.28 9.39 -8.53
C GLN A 26 30.54 8.63 -8.08
N GLU A 27 31.06 8.88 -6.88
CA GLU A 27 32.20 8.14 -6.33
C GLU A 27 31.92 6.63 -6.24
N LEU A 28 30.70 6.25 -5.84
CA LEU A 28 30.26 4.86 -5.78
C LEU A 28 30.12 4.24 -7.17
N LEU A 29 29.65 5.01 -8.16
CA LEU A 29 29.55 4.56 -9.54
C LEU A 29 30.94 4.29 -10.13
N ASP A 30 31.87 5.23 -9.95
CA ASP A 30 33.24 5.12 -10.46
C ASP A 30 34.03 3.98 -9.80
N ASN A 31 33.65 3.57 -8.59
CA ASN A 31 34.29 2.49 -7.85
C ASN A 31 33.43 1.21 -7.78
N ALA A 32 32.34 1.11 -8.53
CA ALA A 32 31.40 -0.01 -8.43
C ALA A 32 32.09 -1.39 -8.61
N ASP A 33 33.03 -1.48 -9.56
CA ASP A 33 33.79 -2.70 -9.85
C ASP A 33 34.67 -3.18 -8.68
N LYS A 34 35.02 -2.25 -7.77
CA LYS A 34 35.82 -2.53 -6.57
C LYS A 34 34.95 -2.98 -5.39
N SER A 35 33.63 -3.06 -5.57
CA SER A 35 32.67 -3.46 -4.53
C SER A 35 32.88 -2.66 -3.23
N PRO A 36 32.69 -1.32 -3.22
CA PRO A 36 33.01 -0.47 -2.09
C PRO A 36 32.10 -0.77 -0.89
N ILE A 37 32.63 -0.60 0.32
CA ILE A 37 31.83 -0.73 1.55
C ILE A 37 31.29 0.64 1.94
N VAL A 38 29.99 0.71 2.21
CA VAL A 38 29.31 1.97 2.50
C VAL A 38 28.69 1.92 3.89
N ALA A 39 29.06 2.87 4.74
CA ALA A 39 28.45 3.09 6.04
C ALA A 39 27.48 4.27 5.95
N ILE A 40 26.21 4.05 6.32
CA ILE A 40 25.17 5.07 6.18
C ILE A 40 24.44 5.28 7.50
N LYS A 41 24.34 6.55 7.90
CA LYS A 41 23.64 6.98 9.11
C LYS A 41 22.42 7.84 8.77
N SER A 42 21.38 7.73 9.60
CA SER A 42 20.15 8.54 9.54
C SER A 42 19.37 8.36 8.23
N LEU A 43 18.93 7.13 7.95
CA LEU A 43 18.08 6.80 6.79
C LEU A 43 16.59 6.80 7.15
N LYS A 44 15.74 7.09 6.17
CA LYS A 44 14.30 6.81 6.22
C LYS A 44 14.04 5.43 5.65
N VAL A 45 13.28 4.61 6.36
CA VAL A 45 12.78 3.32 5.85
C VAL A 45 11.50 3.57 5.05
N GLY A 46 11.43 3.00 3.84
CA GLY A 46 10.26 2.96 2.98
C GLY A 46 9.89 1.51 2.63
N ASP A 47 8.79 1.35 1.91
CA ASP A 47 8.19 0.06 1.54
C ASP A 47 8.22 -0.20 0.02
N PHE A 48 8.97 0.62 -0.73
CA PHE A 48 9.12 0.44 -2.17
C PHE A 48 9.82 -0.90 -2.46
N GLN A 49 9.14 -1.80 -3.19
CA GLN A 49 9.58 -3.19 -3.41
C GLN A 49 9.81 -3.98 -2.10
N GLY A 50 9.00 -3.69 -1.08
CA GLY A 50 8.96 -4.40 0.20
C GLY A 50 9.69 -3.64 1.32
N VAL A 51 11.01 -3.45 1.20
CA VAL A 51 11.78 -2.59 2.10
C VAL A 51 12.79 -1.80 1.27
N SER A 52 12.76 -0.48 1.40
CA SER A 52 13.73 0.44 0.82
C SER A 52 14.26 1.41 1.87
N LEU A 53 15.42 1.99 1.60
CA LEU A 53 16.01 3.03 2.43
C LEU A 53 16.19 4.30 1.59
N SER A 54 16.00 5.45 2.21
CA SER A 54 16.18 6.75 1.55
C SER A 54 16.99 7.67 2.44
N THR A 55 17.94 8.37 1.84
CA THR A 55 18.65 9.45 2.53
C THR A 55 17.70 10.61 2.86
N LEU A 56 18.05 11.31 3.92
CA LEU A 56 17.45 12.53 4.45
C LEU A 56 18.53 13.62 4.38
N THR A 57 18.14 14.90 4.52
CA THR A 57 19.09 16.03 4.58
C THR A 57 20.16 15.86 5.66
N ARG A 58 19.84 15.14 6.75
CA ARG A 58 20.75 14.83 7.87
C ARG A 58 21.49 13.50 7.73
N SER A 59 21.39 12.82 6.59
CA SER A 59 22.08 11.56 6.37
C SER A 59 23.59 11.78 6.22
N THR A 60 24.36 10.81 6.69
CA THR A 60 25.81 10.77 6.47
C THR A 60 26.13 9.47 5.75
N VAL A 61 26.84 9.57 4.63
CA VAL A 61 27.29 8.43 3.82
C VAL A 61 28.81 8.46 3.83
N LEU A 62 29.44 7.37 4.23
CA LEU A 62 30.89 7.22 4.24
C LEU A 62 31.29 5.99 3.42
N VAL A 63 32.30 6.14 2.56
CA VAL A 63 32.79 5.08 1.67
C VAL A 63 34.12 4.57 2.18
N ASN A 64 34.29 3.25 2.23
CA ASN A 64 35.51 2.54 2.64
C ASN A 64 36.14 3.05 3.95
N THR A 65 35.31 3.40 4.93
CA THR A 65 35.78 3.86 6.24
C THR A 65 36.51 2.74 6.98
N ASP A 66 37.61 3.08 7.66
CA ASP A 66 38.35 2.13 8.49
C ASP A 66 37.61 1.91 9.82
N MET A 67 36.74 0.89 9.85
CA MET A 67 35.99 0.47 11.03
C MET A 67 36.11 -1.05 11.19
N PRO A 68 36.03 -1.59 12.42
CA PRO A 68 36.03 -3.04 12.63
C PRO A 68 34.96 -3.77 11.80
N GLU A 69 33.77 -3.18 11.68
CA GLU A 69 32.64 -3.70 10.92
C GLU A 69 32.91 -3.73 9.41
N SER A 70 33.58 -2.71 8.86
CA SER A 70 33.91 -2.69 7.42
C SER A 70 34.98 -3.74 7.08
N LYS A 71 35.97 -3.95 7.96
CA LYS A 71 36.96 -5.03 7.81
C LYS A 71 36.32 -6.41 7.84
N LYS A 72 35.34 -6.61 8.74
CA LYS A 72 34.58 -7.85 8.84
C LYS A 72 33.74 -8.09 7.58
N LEU A 73 33.00 -7.09 7.12
CA LEU A 73 32.19 -7.17 5.91
C LEU A 73 33.03 -7.47 4.67
N ARG A 74 34.21 -6.83 4.56
CA ARG A 74 35.17 -7.09 3.48
C ARG A 74 35.61 -8.55 3.47
N SER A 75 36.05 -9.06 4.62
CA SER A 75 36.52 -10.44 4.76
C SER A 75 35.42 -11.46 4.40
N TRP A 76 34.17 -11.18 4.78
CA TRP A 76 33.03 -12.01 4.39
C TRP A 76 32.72 -11.94 2.88
N TYR A 77 32.72 -10.73 2.30
CA TYR A 77 32.42 -10.55 0.88
C TYR A 77 33.45 -11.26 -0.01
N ASP A 78 34.73 -11.15 0.34
CA ASP A 78 35.84 -11.74 -0.43
C ASP A 78 35.92 -13.27 -0.28
N SER A 79 35.34 -13.85 0.78
CA SER A 79 35.35 -15.29 1.03
C SER A 79 34.16 -16.03 0.41
N GLU A 80 32.93 -15.61 0.73
CA GLU A 80 31.71 -16.27 0.26
C GLU A 80 30.63 -15.31 -0.27
N GLY A 81 30.67 -14.03 0.10
CA GLY A 81 29.60 -13.09 -0.20
C GLY A 81 29.48 -12.74 -1.69
N LYS A 82 30.59 -12.73 -2.44
CA LYS A 82 30.60 -12.40 -3.88
C LYS A 82 29.77 -13.38 -4.73
N GLU A 83 29.78 -14.66 -4.38
CA GLU A 83 29.07 -15.73 -5.10
C GLU A 83 27.74 -16.12 -4.42
N ALA A 84 27.39 -15.45 -3.32
CA ALA A 84 26.17 -15.75 -2.58
C ALA A 84 24.92 -15.26 -3.35
N SER A 85 23.97 -16.17 -3.57
CA SER A 85 22.62 -15.76 -3.99
C SER A 85 21.96 -14.99 -2.85
N MET A 86 21.53 -13.76 -3.13
CA MET A 86 20.86 -12.89 -2.16
C MET A 86 19.44 -12.56 -2.61
N ALA A 87 18.49 -12.55 -1.66
CA ALA A 87 17.13 -12.12 -1.91
C ALA A 87 16.91 -10.68 -1.45
N SER A 88 15.96 -9.95 -2.04
CA SER A 88 15.59 -8.63 -1.50
C SER A 88 15.09 -8.80 -0.06
N VAL A 89 15.37 -7.82 0.82
CA VAL A 89 14.86 -7.80 2.19
C VAL A 89 13.33 -7.91 2.20
N GLY A 90 12.67 -7.35 1.18
CA GLY A 90 11.23 -7.43 0.97
C GLY A 90 10.71 -8.74 0.39
N SER A 91 11.58 -9.62 -0.13
CA SER A 91 11.19 -10.90 -0.71
C SER A 91 10.58 -11.81 0.35
N GLY A 92 9.31 -12.21 0.15
CA GLY A 92 8.55 -13.04 1.08
C GLY A 92 7.73 -12.27 2.12
N MET A 93 7.78 -10.93 2.13
CA MET A 93 6.84 -10.12 2.91
C MET A 93 5.52 -10.05 2.14
N SER A 94 4.51 -10.84 2.56
CA SER A 94 3.15 -10.64 2.09
C SER A 94 2.68 -9.23 2.49
N PRO A 95 1.85 -8.54 1.68
CA PRO A 95 1.27 -7.23 2.03
C PRO A 95 0.54 -7.23 3.38
N SER A 96 0.16 -8.42 3.87
CA SER A 96 -0.53 -8.71 5.12
C SER A 96 0.39 -8.94 6.33
N SER A 97 1.72 -9.03 6.15
CA SER A 97 2.65 -9.26 7.26
C SER A 97 3.13 -7.93 7.84
N LYS A 98 2.78 -7.69 9.11
CA LYS A 98 3.21 -6.72 10.15
C LYS A 98 4.10 -5.49 9.84
N GLY A 99 4.87 -5.44 8.75
CA GLY A 99 5.61 -4.26 8.27
C GLY A 99 4.78 -3.25 7.47
N GLY A 100 3.65 -3.66 6.87
CA GLY A 100 2.75 -2.74 6.16
C GLY A 100 2.06 -1.70 7.07
N MET A 101 1.92 -2.04 8.37
CA MET A 101 1.31 -1.16 9.36
C MET A 101 2.15 0.11 9.58
N GLN A 102 3.48 0.02 9.55
CA GLN A 102 4.37 1.17 9.82
C GLN A 102 4.40 2.15 8.64
N SER A 103 4.19 1.66 7.41
CA SER A 103 4.04 2.50 6.21
C SER A 103 2.83 3.43 6.29
N MET A 104 1.69 2.93 6.81
CA MET A 104 0.43 3.69 6.90
C MET A 104 0.43 4.91 7.84
N TYR A 105 1.50 5.10 8.61
CA TYR A 105 1.68 6.26 9.49
C TYR A 105 2.73 7.24 8.95
N SER A 106 3.59 6.82 8.01
CA SER A 106 4.77 7.58 7.60
C SER A 106 4.50 8.66 6.54
N ASP A 107 3.47 8.48 5.71
CA ASP A 107 2.99 9.44 4.70
C ASP A 107 1.49 9.70 4.86
N ARG A 108 1.05 9.72 6.13
CA ARG A 108 -0.34 9.96 6.46
C ARG A 108 -0.74 11.41 6.20
N VAL A 109 -1.85 11.59 5.49
CA VAL A 109 -2.46 12.90 5.23
C VAL A 109 -3.91 12.91 5.72
N ARG A 110 -4.45 14.12 5.91
CA ARG A 110 -5.89 14.33 6.12
C ARG A 110 -6.64 14.21 4.79
N LEU A 111 -7.92 13.85 4.80
CA LEU A 111 -8.72 13.77 3.58
C LEU A 111 -8.70 15.09 2.80
N SER A 112 -8.76 16.24 3.49
CA SER A 112 -8.74 17.56 2.86
C SER A 112 -7.48 17.81 2.02
N TYR A 113 -6.34 17.23 2.37
CA TYR A 113 -5.13 17.34 1.57
C TYR A 113 -5.31 16.76 0.16
N ILE A 114 -6.05 15.65 0.06
CA ILE A 114 -6.36 15.01 -1.22
C ILE A 114 -7.46 15.79 -1.94
N THR A 115 -8.58 16.06 -1.26
CA THR A 115 -9.78 16.63 -1.89
C THR A 115 -9.65 18.11 -2.25
N SER A 116 -8.78 18.86 -1.56
CA SER A 116 -8.52 20.28 -1.87
C SER A 116 -7.49 20.48 -2.98
N ASN A 117 -6.87 19.42 -3.49
CA ASN A 117 -5.90 19.50 -4.58
C ASN A 117 -6.35 18.66 -5.79
N PRO A 118 -7.12 19.26 -6.74
CA PRO A 118 -7.68 18.55 -7.88
C PRO A 118 -6.66 18.01 -8.89
N SER A 119 -5.43 18.54 -8.91
CA SER A 119 -4.37 18.08 -9.83
C SER A 119 -3.57 16.90 -9.28
N LEU A 120 -3.83 16.46 -8.04
CA LEU A 120 -3.20 15.24 -7.52
C LEU A 120 -3.60 14.04 -8.37
N GLY A 121 -2.59 13.35 -8.89
CA GLY A 121 -2.78 12.17 -9.72
C GLY A 121 -2.92 12.44 -11.21
N GLU A 122 -2.63 13.66 -11.69
CA GLU A 122 -2.73 14.05 -13.12
C GLU A 122 -1.72 13.30 -14.00
N ASP A 123 -0.42 13.46 -13.75
CA ASP A 123 0.61 12.79 -14.57
C ASP A 123 0.87 11.34 -14.14
N LYS A 124 0.91 11.11 -12.81
CA LYS A 124 1.25 9.81 -12.20
C LYS A 124 0.36 9.58 -10.99
N PRO A 125 -0.02 8.32 -10.70
CA PRO A 125 -0.75 8.00 -9.49
C PRO A 125 -0.02 8.49 -8.24
N ALA A 126 -0.72 9.26 -7.41
CA ALA A 126 -0.22 9.68 -6.11
C ALA A 126 -0.70 8.68 -5.04
N PHE A 127 0.16 8.35 -4.08
CA PHE A 127 -0.16 7.39 -3.03
C PHE A 127 -0.07 8.06 -1.67
N PHE A 128 -1.09 7.84 -0.85
CA PHE A 128 -1.16 8.40 0.49
C PHE A 128 -1.73 7.39 1.46
N SER A 129 -1.41 7.58 2.73
CA SER A 129 -2.08 6.89 3.81
C SER A 129 -3.11 7.82 4.45
N ILE A 130 -4.29 7.32 4.76
CA ILE A 130 -5.34 8.09 5.45
C ILE A 130 -5.90 7.27 6.61
N ARG A 131 -6.34 7.95 7.66
CA ARG A 131 -7.18 7.36 8.70
C ARG A 131 -8.57 7.98 8.58
N ALA A 132 -9.58 7.16 8.33
CA ALA A 132 -10.94 7.64 8.15
C ALA A 132 -11.95 6.59 8.65
N TYR A 133 -13.17 7.06 8.92
CA TYR A 133 -14.33 6.22 9.19
C TYR A 133 -15.09 5.99 7.89
N ILE A 134 -15.61 4.78 7.68
CA ILE A 134 -16.56 4.55 6.59
C ILE A 134 -17.90 5.14 7.03
N SER A 135 -18.24 6.34 6.58
CA SER A 135 -19.45 7.04 7.02
C SER A 135 -20.70 6.57 6.29
N PHE A 136 -20.56 6.09 5.05
CA PHE A 136 -21.69 5.63 4.26
C PHE A 136 -21.29 4.61 3.19
N ILE A 137 -22.10 3.56 3.05
CA ILE A 137 -22.04 2.60 1.94
C ILE A 137 -23.40 2.65 1.25
N LYS A 138 -23.43 2.99 -0.04
CA LYS A 138 -24.68 3.09 -0.82
C LYS A 138 -25.24 1.68 -1.06
N PRO A 139 -26.41 1.30 -0.52
CA PRO A 139 -26.91 -0.08 -0.65
C PRO A 139 -27.32 -0.46 -2.07
N ASP A 140 -27.81 0.51 -2.85
CA ASP A 140 -28.34 0.37 -4.21
C ASP A 140 -27.28 0.63 -5.30
N GLN A 141 -25.99 0.62 -4.94
CA GLN A 141 -24.93 0.71 -5.95
C GLN A 141 -24.61 -0.65 -6.56
N THR A 142 -23.92 -0.67 -7.70
CA THR A 142 -23.35 -1.91 -8.22
C THR A 142 -22.24 -2.40 -7.30
N MET A 143 -22.56 -3.36 -6.42
CA MET A 143 -21.62 -3.86 -5.40
C MET A 143 -20.54 -4.76 -5.98
N TRP A 144 -20.87 -5.57 -6.99
CA TRP A 144 -19.97 -6.57 -7.57
C TRP A 144 -20.16 -6.74 -9.08
N TYR A 145 -19.21 -7.45 -9.69
CA TYR A 145 -19.32 -7.94 -11.07
C TYR A 145 -19.03 -9.44 -11.12
N ARG A 146 -19.59 -10.12 -12.13
CA ARG A 146 -19.28 -11.53 -12.42
C ARG A 146 -17.88 -11.66 -12.98
N ALA A 147 -17.07 -12.51 -12.37
CA ALA A 147 -15.67 -12.71 -12.71
C ALA A 147 -15.33 -14.18 -12.98
N CYS A 148 -14.34 -14.39 -13.84
CA CYS A 148 -13.75 -15.70 -14.10
C CYS A 148 -12.98 -16.18 -12.88
N LYS A 149 -13.27 -17.40 -12.41
CA LYS A 149 -12.61 -18.01 -11.25
C LYS A 149 -11.11 -18.23 -11.43
N THR A 150 -10.63 -18.28 -12.69
CA THR A 150 -9.21 -18.51 -13.00
C THR A 150 -8.40 -17.21 -13.09
N CYS A 151 -8.94 -16.16 -13.71
CA CYS A 151 -8.16 -14.94 -14.01
C CYS A 151 -8.76 -13.65 -13.45
N ASN A 152 -9.86 -13.70 -12.70
CA ASN A 152 -10.55 -12.58 -12.05
C ASN A 152 -11.08 -11.47 -12.99
N LYS A 153 -10.92 -11.63 -14.31
CA LYS A 153 -11.48 -10.71 -15.31
C LYS A 153 -12.99 -10.88 -15.38
N LYS A 154 -13.67 -9.78 -15.72
CA LYS A 154 -15.10 -9.77 -15.94
C LYS A 154 -15.48 -10.80 -17.02
N VAL A 155 -16.56 -11.52 -16.79
CA VAL A 155 -17.16 -12.45 -17.76
C VAL A 155 -18.47 -11.89 -18.31
N THR A 156 -18.87 -12.39 -19.47
CA THR A 156 -20.17 -12.11 -20.10
C THR A 156 -20.98 -13.40 -20.18
N ASP A 157 -22.29 -13.29 -20.39
CA ASP A 157 -23.11 -14.46 -20.63
C ASP A 157 -22.67 -15.15 -21.93
N ALA A 158 -22.45 -16.47 -21.88
CA ALA A 158 -22.08 -17.24 -23.06
C ALA A 158 -23.29 -17.47 -23.98
N ILE A 159 -23.05 -17.82 -25.25
CA ILE A 159 -24.12 -18.26 -26.14
C ILE A 159 -24.63 -19.62 -25.66
N GLY A 160 -25.83 -19.64 -25.07
CA GLY A 160 -26.42 -20.82 -24.45
C GLY A 160 -26.43 -20.71 -22.92
N SER A 161 -25.58 -21.50 -22.25
CA SER A 161 -25.43 -21.51 -20.79
C SER A 161 -23.99 -21.29 -20.35
N GLY A 162 -23.82 -20.71 -19.16
CA GLY A 162 -22.52 -20.43 -18.56
C GLY A 162 -22.00 -19.02 -18.87
N TYR A 163 -20.72 -18.82 -18.61
CA TYR A 163 -20.03 -17.55 -18.62
C TYR A 163 -18.78 -17.58 -19.50
N TRP A 164 -18.73 -16.68 -20.48
CA TRP A 164 -17.60 -16.51 -21.37
C TRP A 164 -16.54 -15.59 -20.76
N CYS A 165 -15.30 -16.08 -20.71
CA CYS A 165 -14.14 -15.29 -20.29
C CYS A 165 -13.24 -14.95 -21.48
N GLU A 166 -13.24 -13.70 -21.92
CA GLU A 166 -12.33 -13.22 -22.98
C GLU A 166 -10.85 -13.36 -22.60
N GLY A 167 -10.53 -13.25 -21.31
CA GLY A 167 -9.16 -13.37 -20.82
C GLY A 167 -8.57 -14.76 -20.95
N CYS A 168 -9.39 -15.79 -20.73
CA CYS A 168 -8.97 -17.19 -20.79
C CYS A 168 -9.42 -17.88 -22.08
N GLN A 169 -10.22 -17.21 -22.91
CA GLN A 169 -10.83 -17.76 -24.12
C GLN A 169 -11.57 -19.08 -23.86
N LYS A 170 -12.36 -19.12 -22.78
CA LYS A 170 -13.12 -20.32 -22.36
C LYS A 170 -14.51 -19.96 -21.85
N ASN A 171 -15.41 -20.94 -21.92
CA ASN A 171 -16.71 -20.92 -21.27
C ASN A 171 -16.64 -21.74 -19.98
N ASP A 172 -17.08 -21.17 -18.87
CA ASP A 172 -17.20 -21.87 -17.58
C ASP A 172 -18.68 -21.87 -17.15
N GLU A 173 -19.15 -22.96 -16.54
CA GLU A 173 -20.54 -23.05 -16.06
C GLU A 173 -20.82 -22.08 -14.90
N GLU A 174 -19.81 -21.82 -14.08
CA GLU A 174 -19.92 -20.97 -12.89
C GLU A 174 -18.95 -19.78 -12.96
N CYS A 175 -19.39 -18.66 -12.41
CA CYS A 175 -18.53 -17.50 -12.14
C CYS A 175 -18.43 -17.26 -10.62
N SER A 176 -17.59 -16.32 -10.22
CA SER A 176 -17.55 -15.78 -8.85
C SER A 176 -17.87 -14.30 -8.88
N LEU A 177 -18.55 -13.79 -7.87
CA LEU A 177 -18.76 -12.36 -7.72
C LEU A 177 -17.52 -11.70 -7.11
N ARG A 178 -17.18 -10.50 -7.60
CA ARG A 178 -16.07 -9.69 -7.07
C ARG A 178 -16.49 -8.27 -6.80
N TYR A 179 -16.16 -7.74 -5.61
CA TYR A 179 -16.55 -6.39 -5.23
C TYR A 179 -15.93 -5.29 -6.09
N ILE A 180 -16.74 -4.28 -6.38
CA ILE A 180 -16.40 -3.00 -7.05
C ILE A 180 -17.15 -1.84 -6.39
N MET A 181 -17.30 -1.89 -5.06
CA MET A 181 -18.09 -0.90 -4.33
C MET A 181 -17.36 0.45 -4.20
N VAL A 182 -18.15 1.49 -4.00
CA VAL A 182 -17.70 2.83 -3.63
C VAL A 182 -18.26 3.16 -2.26
N VAL A 183 -17.38 3.53 -1.34
CA VAL A 183 -17.74 3.92 0.03
C VAL A 183 -17.42 5.38 0.26
N LYS A 184 -18.22 6.05 1.09
CA LYS A 184 -17.89 7.37 1.60
C LYS A 184 -17.09 7.22 2.88
N VAL A 185 -15.94 7.86 2.94
CA VAL A 185 -15.11 7.93 4.14
C VAL A 185 -15.05 9.36 4.67
N SER A 186 -14.98 9.51 5.98
CA SER A 186 -14.96 10.81 6.65
C SER A 186 -13.88 10.85 7.74
N ASP A 187 -13.20 12.00 7.86
CA ASP A 187 -12.30 12.34 8.95
C ASP A 187 -12.63 13.77 9.47
N ALA A 188 -11.85 14.29 10.42
CA ALA A 188 -12.09 15.62 10.97
C ALA A 188 -11.89 16.78 9.96
N SER A 189 -11.35 16.50 8.78
CA SER A 189 -11.05 17.50 7.75
C SER A 189 -12.03 17.52 6.59
N GLY A 190 -12.83 16.47 6.41
CA GLY A 190 -13.80 16.38 5.33
C GLY A 190 -14.22 14.94 5.01
N GLU A 191 -14.73 14.76 3.80
CA GLU A 191 -15.27 13.50 3.32
C GLU A 191 -14.84 13.22 1.88
N ALA A 192 -14.71 11.94 1.52
CA ALA A 192 -14.35 11.54 0.16
C ALA A 192 -15.01 10.21 -0.24
N TRP A 193 -15.25 10.03 -1.53
CA TRP A 193 -15.68 8.74 -2.10
C TRP A 193 -14.46 7.92 -2.51
N VAL A 194 -14.38 6.68 -2.05
CA VAL A 194 -13.26 5.77 -2.28
C VAL A 194 -13.76 4.50 -2.95
N SER A 195 -13.15 4.15 -4.09
CA SER A 195 -13.35 2.83 -4.73
C SER A 195 -12.66 1.74 -3.90
N VAL A 196 -13.37 0.67 -3.59
CA VAL A 196 -12.89 -0.48 -2.81
C VAL A 196 -13.13 -1.74 -3.61
N PHE A 197 -12.06 -2.44 -3.96
CA PHE A 197 -12.10 -3.69 -4.72
C PHE A 197 -12.11 -4.91 -3.80
N ASN A 198 -12.32 -6.08 -4.41
CA ASN A 198 -12.57 -7.36 -3.75
C ASN A 198 -11.84 -7.56 -2.41
N GLU A 199 -10.51 -7.60 -2.42
CA GLU A 199 -9.72 -7.97 -1.24
C GLU A 199 -9.91 -6.99 -0.06
N GLN A 200 -10.07 -5.69 -0.35
CA GLN A 200 -10.32 -4.68 0.68
C GLN A 200 -11.79 -4.67 1.12
N ALA A 201 -12.70 -4.94 0.19
CA ALA A 201 -14.13 -4.98 0.47
C ALA A 201 -14.49 -6.18 1.35
N GLU A 202 -13.94 -7.37 1.07
CA GLU A 202 -14.13 -8.55 1.92
C GLU A 202 -13.65 -8.32 3.35
N GLN A 203 -12.55 -7.56 3.54
CA GLN A 203 -12.06 -7.19 4.87
C GLN A 203 -12.99 -6.21 5.60
N ILE A 204 -13.61 -5.27 4.86
CA ILE A 204 -14.50 -4.26 5.42
C ILE A 204 -15.87 -4.85 5.76
N ILE A 205 -16.43 -5.64 4.84
CA ILE A 205 -17.77 -6.24 4.97
C ILE A 205 -17.72 -7.49 5.85
N GLY A 206 -16.61 -8.24 5.82
CA GLY A 206 -16.42 -9.46 6.57
C GLY A 206 -16.99 -10.72 5.92
N CYS A 207 -17.30 -10.69 4.63
CA CYS A 207 -17.73 -11.85 3.84
C CYS A 207 -17.37 -11.65 2.35
N SER A 208 -17.47 -12.71 1.56
CA SER A 208 -17.30 -12.65 0.10
C SER A 208 -18.49 -11.98 -0.59
N ALA A 209 -18.29 -11.52 -1.82
CA ALA A 209 -19.37 -10.95 -2.62
C ALA A 209 -20.47 -11.98 -2.94
N ASP A 210 -20.11 -13.25 -3.16
CA ASP A 210 -21.06 -14.35 -3.35
C ASP A 210 -21.92 -14.60 -2.09
N GLU A 211 -21.35 -14.43 -0.90
CA GLU A 211 -22.10 -14.54 0.36
C GLU A 211 -23.04 -13.35 0.56
N LEU A 212 -22.59 -12.13 0.24
CA LEU A 212 -23.43 -10.95 0.38
C LEU A 212 -24.60 -10.92 -0.63
N ASP A 213 -24.38 -11.39 -1.87
CA ASP A 213 -25.42 -11.55 -2.90
C ASP A 213 -26.51 -12.55 -2.49
N LYS A 214 -26.13 -13.65 -1.81
CA LYS A 214 -27.09 -14.60 -1.22
C LYS A 214 -27.94 -13.96 -0.13
N LEU A 215 -27.38 -13.05 0.68
CA LEU A 215 -28.13 -12.31 1.70
C LEU A 215 -29.08 -11.29 1.07
N GLU A 216 -28.77 -10.76 -0.12
CA GLU A 216 -29.65 -9.85 -0.86
C GLU A 216 -30.80 -10.61 -1.56
N SER A 217 -30.51 -11.80 -2.11
CA SER A 217 -31.45 -12.58 -2.93
C SER A 217 -32.46 -13.42 -2.14
N GLN A 218 -32.27 -13.60 -0.83
CA GLN A 218 -33.25 -14.31 0.00
C GLN A 218 -34.48 -13.43 0.20
N GLU A 219 -35.61 -13.79 -0.44
CA GLU A 219 -36.92 -13.17 -0.23
C GLU A 219 -37.44 -13.49 1.18
N GLY A 220 -36.89 -12.77 2.16
CA GLY A 220 -37.16 -12.89 3.58
C GLY A 220 -36.08 -12.14 4.36
N ASP A 221 -36.47 -11.03 5.00
CA ASP A 221 -35.63 -10.01 5.65
C ASP A 221 -34.78 -9.13 4.72
N GLN A 222 -35.38 -8.01 4.27
CA GLN A 222 -34.66 -6.79 3.84
C GLN A 222 -33.69 -6.22 4.93
N ASN A 223 -33.44 -6.94 6.02
CA ASN A 223 -32.66 -6.51 7.18
C ASN A 223 -31.22 -7.04 7.15
N LEU A 224 -30.92 -8.28 6.74
CA LEU A 224 -29.57 -8.84 6.92
C LEU A 224 -28.52 -8.20 6.00
N TYR A 225 -28.83 -8.01 4.72
CA TYR A 225 -27.95 -7.30 3.79
C TYR A 225 -27.67 -5.86 4.29
N GLN A 226 -28.73 -5.11 4.63
CA GLN A 226 -28.57 -3.75 5.15
C GLN A 226 -27.85 -3.69 6.50
N LEU A 227 -28.09 -4.66 7.38
CA LEU A 227 -27.43 -4.78 8.66
C LEU A 227 -25.93 -5.00 8.47
N LYS A 228 -25.52 -5.88 7.55
CA LYS A 228 -24.11 -6.08 7.20
C LYS A 228 -23.44 -4.80 6.70
N LEU A 229 -24.10 -4.06 5.82
CA LEU A 229 -23.57 -2.77 5.38
C LEU A 229 -23.47 -1.77 6.53
N LYS A 230 -24.46 -1.74 7.42
CA LYS A 230 -24.48 -0.85 8.59
C LYS A 230 -23.39 -1.20 9.60
N GLU A 231 -23.13 -2.48 9.85
CA GLU A 231 -22.04 -2.96 10.70
C GLU A 231 -20.66 -2.52 10.19
N ALA A 232 -20.51 -2.40 8.86
CA ALA A 232 -19.29 -1.90 8.22
C ALA A 232 -19.15 -0.36 8.28
N THR A 233 -20.19 0.38 8.65
CA THR A 233 -20.13 1.85 8.81
C THR A 233 -19.65 2.27 10.20
N TRP A 234 -19.09 3.47 10.28
CA TRP A 234 -18.53 4.09 11.49
C TRP A 234 -17.41 3.27 12.17
N VAL A 235 -16.82 2.34 11.44
CA VAL A 235 -15.59 1.64 11.84
C VAL A 235 -14.39 2.41 11.29
N PRO A 236 -13.40 2.78 12.14
CA PRO A 236 -12.20 3.45 11.69
C PRO A 236 -11.22 2.47 11.06
N TYR A 237 -10.67 2.86 9.92
CA TYR A 237 -9.64 2.11 9.22
C TYR A 237 -8.47 3.00 8.84
N LEU A 238 -7.32 2.36 8.65
CA LEU A 238 -6.19 2.92 7.93
C LEU A 238 -6.28 2.45 6.48
N PHE A 239 -6.26 3.39 5.55
CA PHE A 239 -6.28 3.09 4.12
C PHE A 239 -4.97 3.53 3.48
N ARG A 240 -4.39 2.66 2.64
CA ARG A 240 -3.46 3.10 1.59
C ARG A 240 -4.31 3.42 0.38
N VAL A 241 -4.28 4.67 -0.07
CA VAL A 241 -5.06 5.10 -1.23
C VAL A 241 -4.15 5.46 -2.40
N SER A 242 -4.60 5.14 -3.61
CA SER A 242 -4.06 5.72 -4.84
C SER A 242 -5.03 6.77 -5.37
N VAL A 243 -4.51 7.91 -5.78
CA VAL A 243 -5.24 9.02 -6.36
C VAL A 243 -4.80 9.16 -7.81
N VAL A 244 -5.75 9.05 -8.73
CA VAL A 244 -5.53 9.17 -10.17
C VAL A 244 -6.59 10.10 -10.74
N GLN A 245 -6.21 10.97 -11.67
CA GLN A 245 -7.16 11.80 -12.40
C GLN A 245 -7.65 11.02 -13.62
N ASN A 246 -8.96 10.83 -13.71
CA ASN A 246 -9.59 10.24 -14.89
C ASN A 246 -10.30 11.34 -15.67
N GLU A 247 -10.16 11.33 -16.99
CA GLU A 247 -10.93 12.20 -17.88
C GLU A 247 -12.05 11.39 -18.54
N TYR A 248 -13.29 11.83 -18.38
CA TYR A 248 -14.44 11.25 -19.05
C TYR A 248 -15.28 12.38 -19.63
N MET A 249 -15.56 12.35 -20.94
CA MET A 249 -16.30 13.41 -21.64
C MET A 249 -15.74 14.84 -21.37
N ASN A 250 -14.41 15.00 -21.38
CA ASN A 250 -13.68 16.24 -21.04
C ASN A 250 -13.85 16.75 -19.60
N GLU A 251 -14.48 15.98 -18.71
CA GLU A 251 -14.48 16.27 -17.27
C GLU A 251 -13.37 15.47 -16.57
N LYS A 252 -12.40 16.19 -16.01
CA LYS A 252 -11.37 15.61 -15.14
C LYS A 252 -11.97 15.36 -13.76
N ARG A 253 -12.02 14.09 -13.36
CA ARG A 253 -12.46 13.67 -12.03
C ARG A 253 -11.36 12.90 -11.32
N GLN A 254 -11.07 13.33 -10.09
CA GLN A 254 -10.16 12.61 -9.22
C GLN A 254 -10.83 11.32 -8.73
N ARG A 255 -10.16 10.19 -8.94
CA ARG A 255 -10.56 8.87 -8.45
C ARG A 255 -9.63 8.44 -7.33
N ILE A 256 -10.19 8.24 -6.14
CA ILE A 256 -9.50 7.70 -4.98
C ILE A 256 -9.83 6.21 -4.88
N THR A 257 -8.81 5.36 -4.79
CA THR A 257 -8.96 3.90 -4.73
C THR A 257 -8.19 3.35 -3.55
N ALA A 258 -8.84 2.54 -2.70
CA ALA A 258 -8.17 1.80 -1.64
C ALA A 258 -7.30 0.69 -2.25
N LYS A 259 -6.01 0.70 -1.92
CA LYS A 259 -5.02 -0.31 -2.29
C LYS A 259 -4.75 -1.31 -1.16
N SER A 260 -4.92 -0.86 0.08
CA SER A 260 -4.95 -1.72 1.25
C SER A 260 -5.75 -1.06 2.37
N VAL A 261 -6.28 -1.90 3.26
CA VAL A 261 -7.06 -1.52 4.43
C VAL A 261 -6.46 -2.26 5.62
N ALA A 262 -6.38 -1.59 6.76
CA ALA A 262 -5.95 -2.19 8.01
C ALA A 262 -6.77 -1.65 9.18
N PRO A 263 -7.05 -2.47 10.22
CA PRO A 263 -7.66 -1.97 11.44
C PRO A 263 -6.73 -0.98 12.13
N VAL A 264 -7.31 -0.04 12.87
CA VAL A 264 -6.54 0.94 13.63
C VAL A 264 -5.92 0.29 14.87
N ASP A 265 -4.59 0.33 14.99
CA ASP A 265 -3.89 0.07 16.24
C ASP A 265 -3.93 1.34 17.11
N PHE A 266 -4.84 1.36 18.08
CA PHE A 266 -5.02 2.51 18.97
C PHE A 266 -3.78 2.85 19.81
N ALA A 267 -2.92 1.88 20.12
CA ALA A 267 -1.69 2.15 20.85
C ALA A 267 -0.66 2.85 19.95
N ALA A 268 -0.52 2.41 18.70
CA ALA A 268 0.32 3.10 17.70
C ALA A 268 -0.23 4.49 17.37
N GLU A 269 -1.55 4.61 17.20
CA GLU A 269 -2.23 5.88 16.96
C GLU A 269 -1.99 6.88 18.09
N SER A 270 -2.10 6.43 19.34
CA SER A 270 -1.87 7.28 20.52
C SER A 270 -0.43 7.81 20.55
N ARG A 271 0.56 6.98 20.21
CA ARG A 271 1.96 7.42 20.12
C ARG A 271 2.16 8.47 19.04
N LEU A 272 1.60 8.27 17.84
CA LEU A 272 1.66 9.26 16.75
C LEU A 272 1.05 10.61 17.18
N LEU A 273 -0.14 10.58 17.78
CA LEU A 273 -0.81 11.80 18.24
C LEU A 273 -0.02 12.53 19.32
N LEU A 274 0.60 11.82 20.26
CA LEU A 274 1.47 12.42 21.28
C LEU A 274 2.71 13.08 20.64
N GLU A 275 3.32 12.44 19.66
CA GLU A 275 4.43 13.03 18.89
C GLU A 275 4.00 14.31 18.18
N ASP A 276 2.85 14.31 17.51
CA ASP A 276 2.36 15.49 16.79
C ASP A 276 2.00 16.64 17.74
N ILE A 277 1.36 16.35 18.89
CA ILE A 277 1.10 17.34 19.95
C ILE A 277 2.42 17.92 20.47
N SER A 278 3.45 17.09 20.65
CA SER A 278 4.76 17.55 21.13
C SER A 278 5.43 18.52 20.14
N LYS A 279 5.34 18.27 18.83
CA LYS A 279 5.87 19.16 17.77
C LYS A 279 5.16 20.51 17.75
N MET A 280 3.85 20.52 17.98
CA MET A 280 3.06 21.76 18.05
C MET A 280 3.48 22.65 19.22
N LYS A 281 3.80 22.08 20.39
CA LYS A 281 4.24 22.84 21.57
C LYS A 281 5.60 23.52 21.41
N VAL A 282 6.46 23.01 20.54
CA VAL A 282 7.80 23.59 20.27
C VAL A 282 7.72 24.73 19.24
N SER A 283 6.59 24.89 18.55
CA SER A 283 6.37 25.93 17.53
C SER A 283 5.60 27.16 18.06
N GLN A 284 5.39 27.23 19.38
CA GLN A 284 4.87 28.41 20.10
C GLN A 284 5.99 29.01 20.94
#